data_AF-A0A955WEP2-F1
#
_entry.id   AF-A0A955WEP2-F1
#
_cell.length_a   1.000
_cell.length_b   1.000
_cell.length_c   1.000
_cell.angle_alpha   90.00
_cell.angle_beta   90.00
_cell.angle_gamma   90.00
#
_symmetry.space_group_name_H-M   'P 1'
#
loop_
_entity.id
_entity.type
_entity.pdbx_description
1 polymer ?
#
loop_
_entity_poly.entity_id
_entity_poly.type
_entity_poly.pdbx_seq_one_letter_code
_entity_poly.pdbx_strand_id
1 'polypeptide(L)'
;MRFMLALCFALTAPFFLACSAGPDTTVRPGPPIPGLNLSGKWYSAEFGDMRLVQNGNDVTGTYEHPRGPDHNGRVKGRVEGDLLRIEWVQPGNPIAAVQPLRGRAWFRLKQGGNFMEGQWGYDDSESDGGPWKAEKSQFQ
;
A
#
# COMPACT_ATOMS: atom_id res chain seq x y z
N MET A 1 15.01 55.48 -52.70
CA MET A 1 14.34 55.95 -51.48
C MET A 1 14.53 54.90 -50.40
N ARG A 2 15.06 55.31 -49.25
CA ARG A 2 15.43 54.48 -48.09
C ARG A 2 14.16 53.95 -47.41
N PHE A 3 14.11 52.66 -47.10
CA PHE A 3 13.32 52.17 -45.96
C PHE A 3 14.18 51.20 -45.15
N MET A 4 14.72 51.77 -44.09
CA MET A 4 15.38 51.10 -42.99
C MET A 4 14.27 50.76 -41.99
N LEU A 5 14.09 49.47 -41.68
CA LEU A 5 13.33 49.08 -40.49
C LEU A 5 14.08 47.90 -39.84
N ALA A 6 14.96 48.25 -38.91
CA ALA A 6 15.55 47.33 -37.95
C ALA A 6 14.50 47.04 -36.87
N LEU A 7 14.07 45.79 -36.73
CA LEU A 7 13.26 45.35 -35.62
C LEU A 7 14.11 44.44 -34.73
N CYS A 8 14.79 45.03 -33.76
CA CYS A 8 15.39 44.32 -32.64
C CYS A 8 14.25 43.83 -31.72
N PHE A 9 13.96 42.53 -31.73
CA PHE A 9 13.17 41.89 -30.67
C PHE A 9 14.11 41.04 -29.82
N ALA A 10 14.70 41.66 -28.81
CA ALA A 10 15.38 40.98 -27.73
C ALA A 10 14.47 41.03 -26.50
N LEU A 11 13.96 39.88 -26.05
CA LEU A 11 13.76 39.59 -24.62
C LEU A 11 13.50 38.08 -24.45
N THR A 12 14.59 37.34 -24.27
CA THR A 12 14.58 35.97 -23.77
C THR A 12 14.35 35.98 -22.26
N ALA A 13 13.19 35.53 -21.80
CA ALA A 13 12.95 35.23 -20.38
C ALA A 13 13.03 33.71 -20.16
N PRO A 14 14.03 33.20 -19.41
CA PRO A 14 14.06 31.80 -19.04
C PRO A 14 12.97 31.55 -18.00
N PHE A 15 11.94 30.79 -18.37
CA PHE A 15 11.02 30.21 -17.41
C PHE A 15 11.83 29.25 -16.54
N PHE A 16 12.09 29.68 -15.30
CA PHE A 16 12.59 28.79 -14.26
C PHE A 16 11.57 27.67 -14.07
N LEU A 17 11.98 26.45 -14.43
CA LEU A 17 11.34 25.21 -14.00
C LEU A 17 11.44 25.14 -12.48
N ALA A 18 10.45 25.73 -11.80
CA ALA A 18 10.19 25.46 -10.40
C ALA A 18 9.74 24.00 -10.30
N CYS A 19 10.69 23.10 -10.05
CA CYS A 19 10.39 21.73 -9.67
C CYS A 19 9.69 21.80 -8.30
N SER A 20 8.36 21.75 -8.28
CA SER A 20 7.64 21.55 -7.04
C SER A 20 7.88 20.10 -6.59
N ALA A 21 8.80 19.92 -5.64
CA ALA A 21 8.77 18.72 -4.83
C ALA A 21 7.46 18.79 -4.03
N GLY A 22 6.47 18.00 -4.46
CA GLY A 22 5.21 17.84 -3.73
C GLY A 22 5.49 17.33 -2.30
N PRO A 23 4.55 17.53 -1.36
CA PRO A 23 4.70 17.02 0.00
C PRO A 23 5.00 15.52 -0.04
N ASP A 24 6.07 15.13 0.66
CA ASP A 24 6.45 13.73 0.86
C ASP A 24 5.36 13.02 1.66
N THR A 25 4.45 12.37 0.96
CA THR A 25 3.32 11.62 1.50
C THR A 25 3.71 10.21 1.95
N THR A 26 5.01 9.86 1.91
CA THR A 26 5.44 8.51 2.28
C THR A 26 5.34 8.27 3.79
N VAL A 27 4.54 7.27 4.17
CA VAL A 27 4.39 6.82 5.55
C VAL A 27 5.72 6.25 6.03
N ARG A 28 6.27 6.80 7.12
CA ARG A 28 7.59 6.42 7.64
C ARG A 28 7.50 5.36 8.75
N PRO A 29 8.43 4.38 8.80
CA PRO A 29 8.55 3.46 9.92
C PRO A 29 8.77 4.19 11.26
N GLY A 30 8.11 3.71 12.30
CA GLY A 30 8.36 4.08 13.70
C GLY A 30 9.33 3.10 14.37
N PRO A 31 9.44 3.16 15.70
CA PRO A 31 10.34 2.28 16.46
C PRO A 31 9.99 0.78 16.30
N PRO A 32 10.98 -0.12 16.31
CA PRO A 32 10.73 -1.56 16.34
C PRO A 32 9.91 -2.00 17.56
N ILE A 33 9.01 -2.95 17.34
CA ILE A 33 8.24 -3.60 18.41
C ILE A 33 9.04 -4.81 18.93
N PRO A 34 9.44 -4.85 20.21
CA PRO A 34 10.17 -6.00 20.77
C PRO A 34 9.35 -7.30 20.70
N GLY A 35 9.98 -8.38 20.24
CA GLY A 35 9.33 -9.70 20.16
C GLY A 35 8.21 -9.81 19.13
N LEU A 36 8.13 -8.88 18.18
CA LEU A 36 7.08 -8.87 17.17
C LEU A 36 7.02 -10.19 16.41
N ASN A 37 5.81 -10.76 16.35
CA ASN A 37 5.51 -11.92 15.55
C ASN A 37 4.10 -11.79 14.96
N LEU A 38 4.04 -11.57 13.65
CA LEU A 38 2.79 -11.44 12.91
C LEU A 38 2.23 -12.79 12.47
N SER A 39 2.95 -13.89 12.66
CA SER A 39 2.47 -15.21 12.28
C SER A 39 1.19 -15.58 13.04
N GLY A 40 0.23 -16.16 12.32
CA GLY A 40 -1.06 -16.58 12.85
C GLY A 40 -2.26 -16.05 12.05
N LYS A 41 -3.45 -16.24 12.63
CA LYS A 41 -4.71 -15.77 12.06
C LYS A 41 -5.00 -14.34 12.50
N TRP A 42 -5.51 -13.54 11.57
CA TRP A 42 -5.93 -12.16 11.76
C TRP A 42 -7.34 -11.99 11.21
N TYR A 43 -8.12 -11.11 11.81
CA TYR A 43 -9.50 -10.87 11.40
C TYR A 43 -9.73 -9.39 11.12
N SER A 44 -10.29 -9.10 9.95
CA SER A 44 -10.82 -7.81 9.57
C SER A 44 -12.34 -7.93 9.38
N ALA A 45 -13.11 -7.05 10.02
CA ALA A 45 -14.57 -7.04 9.85
C ALA A 45 -14.99 -6.76 8.38
N GLU A 46 -14.18 -6.01 7.64
CA GLU A 46 -14.47 -5.62 6.25
C GLU A 46 -13.91 -6.63 5.24
N PHE A 47 -12.75 -7.21 5.53
CA PHE A 47 -11.99 -8.02 4.56
C PHE A 47 -11.87 -9.50 4.92
N GLY A 48 -12.42 -9.91 6.07
CA GLY A 48 -12.45 -11.29 6.53
C GLY A 48 -11.13 -11.76 7.14
N ASP A 49 -10.88 -13.06 6.99
CA ASP A 49 -9.77 -13.75 7.65
C ASP A 49 -8.48 -13.61 6.85
N MET A 50 -7.37 -13.40 7.56
CA MET A 50 -6.02 -13.46 7.02
C MET A 50 -5.19 -14.49 7.78
N ARG A 51 -4.30 -15.18 7.09
CA ARG A 51 -3.26 -16.01 7.70
C ARG A 51 -1.90 -15.51 7.26
N LEU A 52 -1.08 -15.13 8.23
CA LEU A 52 0.25 -14.59 7.99
C LEU A 52 1.32 -15.56 8.51
N VAL A 53 2.46 -15.55 7.84
CA VAL A 53 3.71 -16.22 8.24
C VAL A 53 4.83 -15.20 8.12
N GLN A 54 5.54 -14.97 9.23
CA GLN A 54 6.67 -14.06 9.29
C GLN A 54 7.99 -14.84 9.40
N ASN A 55 8.97 -14.48 8.59
CA ASN A 55 10.35 -14.96 8.69
C ASN A 55 11.30 -13.75 8.72
N GLY A 56 11.86 -13.47 9.90
CA GLY A 56 12.60 -12.23 10.13
C GLY A 56 11.71 -11.02 9.85
N ASN A 57 12.09 -10.18 8.90
CA ASN A 57 11.29 -9.03 8.50
C ASN A 57 10.32 -9.34 7.36
N ASP A 58 10.45 -10.46 6.66
CA ASP A 58 9.60 -10.78 5.53
C ASP A 58 8.30 -11.45 6.00
N VAL A 59 7.19 -11.09 5.38
CA VAL A 59 5.84 -11.58 5.70
C VAL A 59 5.19 -12.12 4.43
N THR A 60 4.57 -13.27 4.52
CA THR A 60 3.71 -13.84 3.47
C THR A 60 2.37 -14.26 4.05
N GLY A 61 1.36 -14.41 3.22
CA GLY A 61 0.06 -14.86 3.71
C GLY A 61 -1.02 -14.99 2.66
N THR A 62 -2.20 -15.35 3.14
CA THR A 62 -3.44 -15.45 2.38
C THR A 62 -4.54 -14.65 3.06
N TYR A 63 -5.53 -14.21 2.29
CA TYR A 63 -6.76 -13.66 2.83
C TYR A 63 -7.99 -14.32 2.20
N GLU A 64 -9.01 -14.51 3.01
CA GLU A 64 -10.29 -15.11 2.67
C GLU A 64 -11.37 -14.03 2.73
N HIS A 65 -11.82 -13.57 1.56
CA HIS A 65 -12.73 -12.44 1.48
C HIS A 65 -14.17 -12.91 1.78
N PRO A 66 -14.97 -12.15 2.56
CA PRO A 66 -16.36 -12.51 2.86
C PRO A 66 -17.28 -12.69 1.65
N ARG A 67 -16.91 -12.17 0.48
CA ARG A 67 -17.67 -12.36 -0.77
C ARG A 67 -17.52 -13.75 -1.38
N GLY A 68 -16.57 -14.55 -0.88
CA GLY A 68 -16.35 -15.93 -1.31
C GLY A 68 -15.00 -16.17 -1.98
N PRO A 69 -14.74 -17.42 -2.38
CA PRO A 69 -13.41 -17.90 -2.79
C PRO A 69 -12.84 -17.18 -4.03
N ASP A 70 -13.70 -16.67 -4.91
CA ASP A 70 -13.30 -15.92 -6.11
C ASP A 70 -12.64 -14.58 -5.79
N HIS A 71 -12.79 -14.12 -4.55
CA HIS A 71 -12.23 -12.89 -4.02
C HIS A 71 -11.08 -13.12 -3.04
N ASN A 72 -10.66 -14.37 -2.83
CA ASN A 72 -9.51 -14.69 -1.99
C ASN A 72 -8.22 -14.23 -2.66
N GLY A 73 -7.19 -14.02 -1.86
CA GLY A 73 -5.90 -13.59 -2.39
C GLY A 73 -4.72 -13.92 -1.52
N ARG A 74 -3.56 -13.43 -1.96
CA ARG A 74 -2.26 -13.65 -1.36
C ARG A 74 -1.58 -12.32 -1.07
N VAL A 75 -0.78 -12.29 -0.02
CA VAL A 75 0.02 -11.13 0.36
C VAL A 75 1.48 -11.53 0.52
N LYS A 76 2.38 -10.59 0.21
CA LYS A 76 3.80 -10.65 0.55
C LYS A 76 4.25 -9.25 0.97
N GLY A 77 5.23 -9.15 1.85
CA GLY A 77 5.65 -7.85 2.32
C GLY A 77 6.77 -7.91 3.33
N ARG A 78 7.03 -6.77 3.96
CA ARG A 78 8.11 -6.59 4.91
C ARG A 78 7.71 -5.69 6.07
N VAL A 79 8.22 -6.02 7.25
CA VAL A 79 8.16 -5.21 8.46
C VAL A 79 9.40 -4.33 8.57
N GLU A 80 9.18 -3.06 8.86
CA GLU A 80 10.17 -2.06 9.21
C GLU A 80 9.69 -1.32 10.47
N GLY A 81 10.34 -1.54 11.60
CA GLY A 81 9.93 -0.90 12.86
C GLY A 81 8.54 -1.38 13.32
N ASP A 82 7.58 -0.46 13.35
CA ASP A 82 6.17 -0.71 13.63
C ASP A 82 5.30 -0.69 12.34
N LEU A 83 5.90 -0.74 11.15
CA LEU A 83 5.22 -0.61 9.88
C LEU A 83 5.37 -1.89 9.06
N LEU A 84 4.25 -2.50 8.67
CA LEU A 84 4.18 -3.56 7.68
C LEU A 84 3.78 -2.96 6.33
N ARG A 85 4.58 -3.17 5.29
CA ARG A 85 4.18 -2.88 3.90
C ARG A 85 3.99 -4.17 3.14
N ILE A 86 2.90 -4.28 2.38
CA ILE A 86 2.58 -5.47 1.60
C ILE A 86 2.20 -5.13 0.14
N GLU A 87 2.42 -6.11 -0.72
CA GLU A 87 1.75 -6.26 -2.01
C GLU A 87 0.70 -7.37 -1.87
N TRP A 88 -0.48 -7.15 -2.45
CA TRP A 88 -1.57 -8.11 -2.46
C TRP A 88 -2.02 -8.43 -3.89
N VAL A 89 -2.47 -9.67 -4.10
CA VAL A 89 -3.01 -10.16 -5.37
C VAL A 89 -4.26 -10.99 -5.13
N GLN A 90 -5.33 -10.63 -5.82
CA GLN A 90 -6.54 -11.41 -6.03
C GLN A 90 -6.49 -12.00 -7.45
N PRO A 91 -6.32 -13.31 -7.65
CA PRO A 91 -6.19 -13.90 -8.98
C PRO A 91 -7.48 -13.80 -9.83
N GLY A 92 -8.63 -13.55 -9.20
CA GLY A 92 -9.94 -13.54 -9.85
C GLY A 92 -10.42 -14.96 -10.22
N ASN A 93 -11.51 -15.02 -10.99
CA ASN A 93 -12.08 -16.26 -11.50
C ASN A 93 -12.76 -16.00 -12.86
N PRO A 94 -12.17 -16.47 -13.98
CA PRO A 94 -12.73 -16.29 -15.31
C PRO A 94 -14.11 -16.94 -15.51
N ILE A 95 -14.37 -18.08 -14.86
CA ILE A 95 -15.64 -18.81 -14.95
C ILE A 95 -16.77 -17.98 -14.30
N ALA A 96 -16.45 -17.29 -13.21
CA ALA A 96 -17.38 -16.41 -12.50
C ALA A 96 -17.33 -14.95 -12.99
N ALA A 97 -16.62 -14.67 -14.10
CA ALA A 97 -16.39 -13.33 -14.63
C ALA A 97 -15.77 -12.32 -13.63
N VAL A 98 -14.99 -12.82 -12.66
CA VAL A 98 -14.27 -12.00 -11.68
C VAL A 98 -12.87 -11.67 -12.21
N GLN A 99 -12.58 -10.38 -12.36
CA GLN A 99 -11.28 -9.91 -12.84
C GLN A 99 -10.19 -10.05 -11.77
N PRO A 100 -8.93 -10.29 -12.17
CA PRO A 100 -7.80 -10.22 -11.26
C PRO A 100 -7.61 -8.78 -10.76
N LEU A 101 -7.26 -8.65 -9.49
CA LEU A 101 -6.91 -7.38 -8.86
C LEU A 101 -5.58 -7.51 -8.13
N ARG A 102 -4.87 -6.40 -7.99
CA ARG A 102 -3.63 -6.33 -7.22
C ARG A 102 -3.48 -4.93 -6.63
N GLY A 103 -2.59 -4.82 -5.67
CA GLY A 103 -2.21 -3.51 -5.17
C GLY A 103 -1.21 -3.56 -4.03
N ARG A 104 -1.12 -2.43 -3.33
CA ARG A 104 -0.21 -2.24 -2.19
C ARG A 104 -0.99 -1.81 -0.96
N ALA A 105 -0.39 -2.02 0.21
CA ALA A 105 -0.93 -1.53 1.46
C ALA A 105 0.19 -1.27 2.47
N TRP A 106 -0.08 -0.38 3.42
CA TRP A 106 0.75 -0.20 4.60
C TRP A 106 -0.12 -0.31 5.84
N PHE A 107 0.41 -0.96 6.88
CA PHE A 107 -0.26 -1.14 8.15
C PHE A 107 0.68 -0.78 9.30
N ARG A 108 0.23 0.11 10.17
CA ARG A 108 0.85 0.40 11.45
C ARG A 108 0.47 -0.68 12.45
N LEU A 109 1.48 -1.28 13.06
CA LEU A 109 1.36 -2.28 14.10
C LEU A 109 1.20 -1.57 15.45
N LYS A 110 0.18 -1.95 16.21
CA LYS A 110 -0.15 -1.38 17.52
C LYS A 110 -0.32 -2.49 18.56
N GLN A 111 -0.44 -2.07 19.82
CA GLN A 111 -0.75 -2.97 20.94
C GLN A 111 0.22 -4.18 21.02
N GLY A 112 1.52 -3.90 20.90
CA GLY A 112 2.56 -4.94 20.91
C GLY A 112 2.52 -5.88 19.69
N GLY A 113 1.89 -5.48 18.59
CA GLY A 113 1.78 -6.29 17.37
C GLY A 113 0.54 -7.19 17.33
N ASN A 114 -0.50 -6.89 18.12
CA ASN A 114 -1.78 -7.63 18.11
C ASN A 114 -2.91 -6.89 17.40
N PHE A 115 -2.67 -5.64 16.98
CA PHE A 115 -3.62 -4.83 16.21
C PHE A 115 -2.87 -4.20 15.04
N MET A 116 -3.53 -4.10 13.89
CA MET A 116 -3.01 -3.35 12.77
C MET A 116 -4.07 -2.49 12.11
N GLU A 117 -3.66 -1.29 11.70
CA GLU A 117 -4.48 -0.34 10.95
C GLU A 117 -3.65 0.36 9.88
N GLY A 118 -4.29 0.76 8.81
CA GLY A 118 -3.62 1.56 7.79
C GLY A 118 -4.50 1.78 6.58
N GLN A 119 -3.88 1.78 5.40
CA GLN A 119 -4.55 1.98 4.13
C GLN A 119 -4.10 0.92 3.13
N TRP A 120 -4.95 0.68 2.15
CA TRP A 120 -4.65 -0.13 0.98
C TRP A 120 -5.02 0.64 -0.29
N GLY A 121 -4.43 0.23 -1.40
CA GLY A 121 -4.71 0.78 -2.72
C GLY A 121 -4.51 -0.23 -3.84
N TYR A 122 -4.87 0.18 -5.05
CA TYR A 122 -4.78 -0.58 -6.29
C TYR A 122 -3.47 -0.30 -7.03
N ASP A 123 -2.99 -1.31 -7.75
CA ASP A 123 -1.77 -1.25 -8.54
C ASP A 123 -0.57 -0.71 -7.72
N ASP A 124 -0.16 0.52 -7.98
CA ASP A 124 0.97 1.17 -7.34
C ASP A 124 0.53 2.11 -6.19
N SER A 125 -0.76 2.30 -5.96
CA SER A 125 -1.22 3.08 -4.82
C SER A 125 -1.19 2.26 -3.53
N GLU A 126 -0.74 2.87 -2.43
CA GLU A 126 -0.84 2.28 -1.09
C GLU A 126 -2.10 2.74 -0.34
N SER A 127 -2.95 3.61 -0.92
CA SER A 127 -4.01 4.28 -0.15
C SER A 127 -5.30 4.68 -0.88
N ASP A 128 -5.45 4.39 -2.18
CA ASP A 128 -6.66 4.79 -2.93
C ASP A 128 -7.83 3.78 -2.82
N GLY A 129 -7.62 2.65 -2.13
CA GLY A 129 -8.64 1.63 -1.87
C GLY A 129 -9.41 1.88 -0.59
N GLY A 130 -8.76 2.46 0.43
CA GLY A 130 -9.39 2.92 1.65
C GLY A 130 -8.72 2.44 2.93
N PRO A 131 -9.36 2.65 4.09
CA PRO A 131 -8.84 2.21 5.37
C PRO A 131 -8.87 0.70 5.49
N TRP A 132 -7.99 0.18 6.34
CA TRP A 132 -7.96 -1.22 6.68
C TRP A 132 -7.62 -1.40 8.16
N LYS A 133 -8.26 -2.38 8.81
CA LYS A 133 -8.04 -2.73 10.21
C LYS A 133 -8.15 -4.24 10.41
N ALA A 134 -7.28 -4.80 11.26
CA ALA A 134 -7.43 -6.16 11.75
C ALA A 134 -6.85 -6.38 13.14
N GLU A 135 -7.39 -7.40 13.80
CA GLU A 135 -6.96 -7.90 15.10
C GLU A 135 -6.39 -9.31 14.97
N LYS A 136 -5.36 -9.61 15.77
CA LYS A 136 -4.79 -10.95 15.83
C LYS A 136 -5.78 -11.88 16.53
N SER A 137 -6.21 -12.94 15.84
CA SER A 137 -7.13 -13.92 16.42
C SER A 137 -6.44 -14.66 17.57
N GLN A 138 -7.14 -14.78 18.69
CA GLN A 138 -6.72 -15.61 19.83
C GLN A 138 -7.06 -17.09 19.64
N PHE A 139 -7.84 -17.42 18.60
CA PHE A 139 -8.30 -18.77 18.29
C PHE A 139 -7.61 -19.25 17.00
N GLN A 140 -6.97 -20.43 17.08
CA GLN A 140 -6.26 -21.10 15.99
C GLN A 140 -7.21 -21.95 15.15
#